data_AF-A0A9E5A563-F1
#
_entry.id   AF-A0A9E5A563-F1
#
_cell.length_a   1.000
_cell.length_b   1.000
_cell.length_c   1.000
_cell.angle_alpha   90.00
_cell.angle_beta   90.00
_cell.angle_gamma   90.00
#
_symmetry.space_group_name_H-M   'P 1'
#
loop_
_entity.id
_entity.type
_entity.pdbx_description
1 polymer ?
#
loop_
_entity_poly.entity_id
_entity_poly.type
_entity_poly.pdbx_seq_one_letter_code
_entity_poly.pdbx_strand_id
1 'polypeptide(L)' 'MSDVTAVRQEDRFDVAAMHSWLRTYIDIDELPEVLQFRSGASNLTYLLKYPGRELVLRRPPVGTKAV' A
#
# COMPACT_ATOMS: atom_id res chain seq x y z
N MET A 1 -4.62 5.20 19.40
CA MET A 1 -4.92 4.08 18.46
C MET A 1 -4.22 4.41 17.16
N SER A 2 -3.39 3.51 16.61
CA SER A 2 -2.73 3.77 15.32
C SER A 2 -3.77 3.61 14.20
N ASP A 3 -3.84 4.53 13.24
CA ASP A 3 -4.86 4.55 12.16
C ASP A 3 -4.66 3.46 11.09
N VAL A 4 -3.60 2.67 11.24
CA VAL A 4 -3.22 1.58 10.36
C VAL A 4 -3.38 0.21 11.03
N THR A 5 -3.59 -0.82 10.22
CA THR A 5 -3.69 -2.25 10.57
C THR A 5 -2.84 -3.08 9.63
N ALA A 6 -2.68 -4.37 9.92
CA ALA A 6 -2.19 -5.32 8.93
C ALA A 6 -3.09 -5.30 7.67
N VAL A 7 -2.48 -5.56 6.51
CA VAL A 7 -3.20 -5.66 5.23
C VAL A 7 -4.17 -6.84 5.28
N ARG A 8 -5.45 -6.55 5.02
CA ARG A 8 -6.51 -7.57 4.92
C ARG A 8 -6.19 -8.55 3.79
N GLN A 9 -6.61 -9.80 3.94
CA GLN A 9 -6.21 -10.87 3.03
C GLN A 9 -6.73 -10.63 1.61
N GLU A 10 -7.96 -10.14 1.48
CA GLU A 10 -8.62 -9.76 0.23
C GLU A 10 -7.99 -8.55 -0.47
N ASP A 11 -7.26 -7.72 0.29
CA ASP A 11 -6.64 -6.49 -0.20
C ASP A 11 -5.12 -6.64 -0.46
N ARG A 12 -4.60 -7.86 -0.39
CA ARG A 12 -3.19 -8.18 -0.65
C ARG A 12 -2.84 -8.00 -2.13
N PHE A 13 -1.57 -7.69 -2.36
CA PHE A 13 -1.04 -7.44 -3.69
C PHE A 13 0.46 -7.75 -3.72
N ASP A 14 1.02 -7.81 -4.93
CA ASP A 14 2.45 -8.05 -5.12
C ASP A 14 3.26 -6.80 -4.73
N VAL A 15 3.77 -6.82 -3.50
CA VAL A 15 4.62 -5.75 -2.94
C VAL A 15 5.95 -5.68 -3.69
N ALA A 16 6.49 -6.81 -4.14
CA ALA A 16 7.77 -6.85 -4.83
C ALA A 16 7.66 -6.22 -6.24
N ALA A 17 6.60 -6.54 -6.99
CA ALA A 17 6.33 -5.91 -8.27
C ALA A 17 6.09 -4.40 -8.13
N MET A 18 5.28 -3.98 -7.14
CA MET A 18 5.08 -2.56 -6.83
C MET A 18 6.40 -1.86 -6.49
N HIS A 19 7.24 -2.47 -5.64
CA HIS A 19 8.52 -1.90 -5.24
C HIS A 19 9.48 -1.80 -6.44
N SER A 20 9.56 -2.84 -7.29
CA SER A 20 10.38 -2.80 -8.51
C SER A 20 10.01 -1.65 -9.44
N TRP A 21 8.71 -1.33 -9.56
CA TRP A 21 8.27 -0.15 -10.30
C TRP A 21 8.64 1.15 -9.58
N LEU A 22 8.51 1.19 -8.25
CA LEU A 22 8.79 2.38 -7.45
C LEU A 22 10.29 2.76 -7.39
N ARG A 23 11.20 1.79 -7.57
CA ARG A 23 12.66 2.00 -7.56
C ARG A 23 13.16 3.02 -8.59
N THR A 24 12.38 3.35 -9.63
CA THR A 24 12.74 4.45 -10.54
C THR A 24 12.51 5.84 -9.93
N TYR A 25 11.82 5.93 -8.80
CA TYR A 25 11.43 7.17 -8.12
C TYR A 25 12.02 7.31 -6.71
N ILE A 26 12.51 6.21 -6.13
CA ILE A 26 13.11 6.18 -4.79
C ILE A 26 14.44 5.43 -4.80
N ASP A 27 15.39 5.91 -4.01
CA ASP A 27 16.72 5.30 -3.85
C ASP A 27 16.73 4.40 -2.61
N ILE A 28 15.86 3.37 -2.61
CA ILE A 28 15.73 2.41 -1.51
C ILE A 28 15.57 1.02 -2.12
N ASP A 29 16.43 0.08 -1.74
CA ASP A 29 16.48 -1.28 -2.30
C ASP A 29 15.72 -2.34 -1.47
N GLU A 30 15.38 -2.01 -0.23
CA GLU A 30 14.64 -2.90 0.67
C GLU A 30 13.13 -2.80 0.42
N LEU A 31 12.42 -3.93 0.56
CA LEU A 31 10.96 -3.92 0.52
C LEU A 31 10.39 -3.16 1.72
N PRO A 32 9.29 -2.42 1.54
CA PRO A 32 8.66 -1.73 2.67
C PRO A 32 7.88 -2.71 3.54
N GLU A 33 7.73 -2.37 4.83
CA GLU A 33 6.60 -2.86 5.61
C GLU A 33 5.33 -2.21 5.04
N VAL A 34 4.31 -3.02 4.77
CA VAL A 34 3.03 -2.55 4.23
C VAL A 34 1.94 -2.68 5.27
N LEU A 35 1.32 -1.54 5.58
CA LEU A 35 0.16 -1.45 6.47
C LEU A 35 -1.02 -0.85 5.73
N GLN A 36 -2.23 -1.09 6.20
CA GLN A 36 -3.46 -0.61 5.60
C GLN A 36 -4.16 0.38 6.53
N PHE A 37 -4.62 1.52 6.01
CA PHE A 37 -5.45 2.44 6.78
C PHE A 37 -6.86 1.87 6.96
N ARG A 38 -7.47 2.10 8.13
CA ARG A 38 -8.84 1.60 8.41
C ARG A 38 -9.94 2.31 7.62
N SER A 39 -9.68 3.51 7.10
CA SER A 39 -10.68 4.35 6.44
C SER A 39 -10.74 4.11 4.92
N GLY A 40 -11.96 4.07 4.38
CA GLY A 40 -12.23 4.10 2.94
C GLY A 40 -12.53 2.74 2.31
N ALA A 41 -13.82 2.40 2.17
CA ALA A 41 -14.25 1.25 1.35
C ALA A 41 -14.07 1.50 -0.16
N SER A 42 -14.07 2.76 -0.59
CA SER A 42 -14.03 3.14 -2.01
C SER A 42 -12.62 3.39 -2.55
N ASN A 43 -11.61 3.52 -1.69
CA ASN A 43 -10.20 3.66 -2.07
C ASN A 43 -9.31 3.01 -1.01
N LEU A 44 -8.72 1.87 -1.36
CA LEU A 44 -7.78 1.16 -0.50
C LEU A 44 -6.52 2.03 -0.34
N THR A 45 -6.20 2.37 0.90
CA THR A 45 -5.06 3.23 1.23
C THR A 45 -4.08 2.46 2.10
N TYR A 46 -2.81 2.46 1.70
CA TYR A 46 -1.73 1.74 2.35
C TYR A 46 -0.61 2.68 2.76
N LEU A 47 0.03 2.38 3.87
CA LEU A 47 1.28 2.98 4.30
C LEU A 47 2.42 2.03 3.90
N LEU A 48 3.38 2.54 3.13
CA LEU A 48 4.64 1.88 2.83
C LEU A 48 5.71 2.49 3.75
N LYS A 49 6.21 1.71 4.71
CA LYS A 49 7.28 2.14 5.60
C LYS A 49 8.60 1.59 5.10
N TYR A 50 9.49 2.49 4.71
CA TYR A 50 10.88 2.23 4.40
C TYR A 50 11.78 2.78 5.51
N PRO A 51 13.05 2.36 5.59
CA PRO A 51 14.03 3.04 6.41
C PRO A 51 14.13 4.52 6.04
N GLY A 52 13.78 5.42 6.97
CA GLY A 52 13.88 6.87 6.80
C GLY A 52 12.90 7.51 5.80
N ARG A 53 11.90 6.77 5.30
CA ARG A 53 10.89 7.29 4.38
C ARG A 53 9.55 6.57 4.52
N GLU A 54 8.47 7.35 4.54
CA GLU A 54 7.11 6.81 4.48
C GLU A 54 6.41 7.29 3.21
N LEU A 55 5.67 6.39 2.56
CA LEU A 55 4.88 6.71 1.37
C LEU A 55 3.44 6.21 1.55
N VAL A 56 2.50 6.92 0.93
CA VAL A 56 1.09 6.52 0.89
C VAL A 56 0.75 6.00 -0.49
N LEU A 57 0.28 4.76 -0.57
CA LEU A 57 -0.23 4.14 -1.79
C LEU A 57 -1.76 4.17 -1.76
N ARG A 58 -2.38 4.71 -2.82
CA ARG A 58 -3.84 4.71 -3.00
C ARG A 58 -4.20 3.88 -4.22
N ARG A 59 -5.15 2.97 -4.05
CA ARG A 59 -5.61 2.04 -5.10
C ARG A 59 -7.15 1.97 -5.10
N PRO A 60 -7.78 1.81 -6.27
CA PRO A 60 -9.19 1.45 -6.34
C PRO A 60 -9.43 0.03 -5.78
N PRO A 61 -10.58 -0.27 -5.15
CA PRO A 61 -10.86 -1.61 -4.64
C PRO A 61 -10.82 -2.66 -5.75
N VAL A 62 -10.40 -3.88 -5.39
CA VAL A 62 -10.38 -5.01 -6.32
C VAL A 62 -11.82 -5.46 -6.56
N GLY A 63 -12.36 -5.09 -7.72
CA GLY A 63 -13.73 -5.42 -8.09
C GLY A 63 -14.78 -4.49 -7.49
N THR A 64 -15.14 -3.46 -8.25
CA THR A 64 -16.52 -3.01 -8.53
C THR A 64 -16.40 -1.80 -9.45
N LYS A 65 -16.64 -1.98 -10.74
CA LYS A 65 -17.17 -0.88 -11.54
C LYS A 65 -18.54 -0.60 -10.93
N ALA A 66 -18.77 0.61 -10.41
CA ALA A 66 -20.13 1.08 -10.27
C ALA A 66 -20.74 1.06 -11.68
N VAL A 67 -21.78 0.25 -11.86
CA VAL A 67 -22.66 0.32 -13.03
C VAL A 67 -23.52 1.57 -12.96
#